data_AF-A0A550H2J9-F1
#
_entry.id   AF-A0A550H2J9-F1
#
_cell.length_a   1.000
_cell.length_b   1.000
_cell.length_c   1.000
_cell.angle_alpha   90.00
_cell.angle_beta   90.00
_cell.angle_gamma   90.00
#
_symmetry.space_group_name_H-M   'P 1'
#
loop_
_entity.id
_entity.type
_entity.pdbx_description
1 polymer ?
#
loop_
_entity_poly.entity_id
_entity_poly.type
_entity_poly.pdbx_seq_one_letter_code
_entity_poly.pdbx_strand_id
1 'polypeptide(L)' 'MKQIHVYKVDLTEIEGPGDFACPKCGAKISPDDQTETIYSVLDSKTKNSCLEEVVICCHKCYSHIHMTGFSLLNKIERI' A
#
# COMPACT_ATOMS: atom_id res chain seq x y z
N MET A 1 23.05 6.28 11.50
CA MET A 1 22.14 5.97 10.38
C MET A 1 20.92 5.26 10.94
N LYS A 2 19.69 5.81 10.79
CA LYS A 2 18.46 5.09 11.17
C LYS A 2 18.20 4.03 10.10
N GLN A 3 18.14 2.75 10.47
CA GLN A 3 17.72 1.69 9.54
C GLN A 3 16.25 1.89 9.19
N ILE A 4 15.98 2.12 7.90
CA ILE A 4 14.63 2.16 7.36
C ILE A 4 14.20 0.72 7.14
N HIS A 5 13.10 0.31 7.77
CA HIS A 5 12.53 -1.00 7.56
C HIS A 5 11.61 -0.97 6.34
N VAL A 6 11.81 -1.91 5.42
CA VAL A 6 11.01 -2.06 4.21
C VAL A 6 10.25 -3.38 4.32
N TYR A 7 8.94 -3.32 4.15
CA TYR A 7 8.05 -4.48 4.18
C TYR A 7 7.39 -4.65 2.82
N LYS A 8 7.09 -5.90 2.44
CA LYS A 8 6.30 -6.19 1.25
C LYS A 8 4.92 -6.69 1.69
N VAL A 9 3.89 -6.16 1.05
CA VAL A 9 2.49 -6.53 1.26
C VAL A 9 1.90 -6.88 -0.10
N ASP A 10 1.37 -8.08 -0.24
CA ASP A 10 0.63 -8.45 -1.43
C ASP A 10 -0.87 -8.29 -1.17
N LEU A 11 -1.52 -7.39 -1.91
CA LEU A 11 -2.95 -7.13 -1.75
C LEU A 11 -3.81 -8.32 -2.15
N THR A 12 -3.28 -9.29 -2.91
CA THR A 12 -4.01 -10.53 -3.23
C THR A 12 -4.17 -11.46 -2.03
N GLU A 13 -3.36 -11.27 -0.98
CA GLU A 13 -3.39 -12.05 0.26
C GLU A 13 -4.23 -11.37 1.35
N ILE A 14 -4.72 -10.15 1.10
CA ILE A 14 -5.54 -9.38 2.04
C ILE A 14 -7.01 -9.58 1.71
N GLU A 15 -7.77 -10.08 2.68
CA GLU A 15 -9.22 -10.18 2.60
C GLU A 15 -9.88 -8.85 2.97
N GLY A 16 -10.91 -8.43 2.22
CA GLY A 16 -11.72 -7.25 2.52
C GLY A 16 -11.49 -6.07 1.56
N PRO A 17 -11.85 -4.83 1.97
CA PRO A 17 -11.88 -3.66 1.09
C PRO A 17 -10.49 -3.06 0.77
N GLY A 18 -9.41 -3.71 1.22
CA GLY A 18 -8.04 -3.20 1.07
C GLY A 18 -7.49 -2.48 2.29
N ASP A 19 -8.24 -2.40 3.39
CA ASP A 19 -7.71 -2.00 4.70
C ASP A 19 -6.71 -3.05 5.22
N PHE A 20 -5.55 -2.61 5.69
CA PHE A 20 -4.58 -3.51 6.32
C PHE A 20 -3.83 -2.81 7.46
N ALA A 21 -3.18 -3.59 8.32
CA ALA A 21 -2.36 -3.04 9.41
C ALA A 21 -0.90 -2.93 8.99
N CYS A 22 -0.24 -1.82 9.35
CA CYS A 22 1.19 -1.64 9.16
C CYS A 22 1.95 -2.82 9.82
N PRO A 23 2.77 -3.58 9.07
CA PRO A 23 3.41 -4.80 9.56
C PRO A 23 4.42 -4.56 10.68
N LYS A 24 4.87 -3.30 10.87
CA LYS A 24 5.79 -2.92 11.94
C LYS A 24 5.10 -2.49 13.23
N CYS A 25 3.99 -1.75 13.15
CA CYS A 25 3.40 -1.07 14.32
C CYS A 25 1.90 -1.27 14.51
N GLY A 26 1.23 -1.93 13.56
CA GLY A 26 -0.21 -2.20 13.64
C GLY A 26 -1.12 -1.01 13.30
N ALA A 27 -0.59 0.14 12.88
CA ALA A 27 -1.42 1.26 12.44
C ALA A 27 -2.31 0.85 11.26
N LYS A 28 -3.62 1.12 11.34
CA LYS A 28 -4.56 0.82 10.25
C LYS A 28 -4.25 1.73 9.07
N ILE A 29 -3.91 1.14 7.93
CA ILE A 29 -3.74 1.79 6.64
C ILE A 29 -4.98 1.50 5.81
N SER A 30 -5.62 2.54 5.33
CA SER A 30 -6.86 2.47 4.58
C SER A 30 -6.67 3.16 3.23
N PRO A 31 -7.06 2.54 2.10
CA PRO A 31 -7.00 3.18 0.79
C PRO A 31 -7.91 4.42 0.69
N ASP A 32 -8.92 4.52 1.56
CA ASP A 32 -9.83 5.67 1.65
C ASP A 32 -9.25 6.83 2.49
N ASP A 33 -8.09 6.67 3.13
CA ASP A 33 -7.45 7.76 3.90
C ASP A 33 -6.83 8.79 2.96
N GLN A 34 -7.59 9.85 2.66
CA GLN A 34 -7.15 10.98 1.85
C GLN A 34 -6.44 12.07 2.65
N THR A 35 -6.31 11.90 3.97
CA THR A 35 -5.78 12.95 4.84
C THR A 35 -4.24 13.00 4.86
N GLU A 36 -3.59 11.96 4.34
CA GLU A 36 -2.13 11.74 4.45
C GLU A 36 -1.61 11.78 5.89
N THR A 37 -2.48 11.65 6.90
CA THR A 37 -2.07 11.72 8.30
C THR A 37 -1.44 10.42 8.77
N ILE A 38 -1.88 9.29 8.21
CA ILE A 38 -1.44 7.95 8.63
C ILE A 38 -0.26 7.46 7.80
N TYR A 39 -0.25 7.77 6.50
CA TYR A 39 0.82 7.44 5.59
C TYR A 39 0.89 8.46 4.44
N SER A 40 2.04 8.48 3.76
CA SER A 40 2.18 9.17 2.47
C SER A 40 2.67 8.20 1.40
N VAL A 41 2.26 8.44 0.16
CA VAL A 41 2.76 7.70 -1.01
C VAL A 41 4.13 8.25 -1.38
N LEU A 42 5.13 7.37 -1.42
CA LEU A 42 6.49 7.72 -1.83
C LEU A 42 6.73 7.50 -3.31
N ASP A 43 6.19 6.40 -3.85
CA ASP A 43 6.38 6.00 -5.23
C ASP A 43 5.18 5.17 -5.70
N SER A 44 4.88 5.24 -6.99
CA SER A 44 3.86 4.42 -7.62
C SER A 44 4.29 4.07 -9.02
N LYS A 45 4.17 2.79 -9.36
CA LYS A 45 4.54 2.27 -10.67
C LYS A 45 3.30 1.82 -11.42
N THR A 46 3.18 2.33 -12.64
CA THR A 46 2.10 1.99 -13.57
C THR A 46 2.65 1.35 -14.83
N LYS A 47 1.88 0.42 -15.39
CA LYS A 47 2.19 -0.25 -16.66
C LYS A 47 0.89 -0.45 -17.44
N ASN A 48 0.89 -0.06 -18.72
CA ASN A 48 -0.31 -0.12 -19.57
C ASN A 48 -1.54 0.56 -18.95
N SER A 49 -1.33 1.71 -18.29
CA SER A 49 -2.37 2.45 -17.56
C SER A 49 -2.92 1.75 -16.31
N CYS A 50 -2.29 0.66 -15.88
CA CYS A 50 -2.66 -0.08 -14.68
C CYS A 50 -1.64 0.12 -13.57
N LEU A 51 -2.10 0.28 -12.33
CA LEU A 51 -1.23 0.29 -11.15
C LEU A 51 -0.65 -1.12 -10.95
N GLU A 52 0.67 -1.23 -10.79
CA GLU A 52 1.34 -2.51 -10.49
C GLU A 52 1.87 -2.54 -9.06
N GLU A 53 2.51 -1.46 -8.63
CA GLU A 53 3.22 -1.38 -7.36
C GLU A 53 3.07 0.01 -6.75
N VAL A 54 2.99 0.09 -5.41
CA VAL A 54 2.96 1.36 -4.67
C VAL A 54 3.84 1.25 -3.44
N VAL A 55 4.70 2.25 -3.21
CA VAL A 55 5.47 2.38 -1.98
C VAL A 55 4.83 3.46 -1.12
N ILE A 56 4.51 3.14 0.12
CA ILE A 56 4.03 4.11 1.12
C ILE A 56 4.95 4.18 2.34
N CYS A 57 4.96 5.31 3.02
CA CYS A 57 5.61 5.50 4.31
C CYS A 57 4.59 5.62 5.43
N CYS A 58 4.69 4.79 6.46
CA CYS A 58 3.84 4.93 7.64
C CYS A 58 4.32 6.08 8.54
N HIS A 59 3.47 7.04 8.87
CA HIS A 59 3.84 8.18 9.71
C HIS A 59 4.01 7.84 11.20
N LYS A 60 3.47 6.70 11.66
CA LYS A 60 3.65 6.26 13.06
C LYS A 60 5.04 5.71 13.33
N CYS A 61 5.60 4.93 12.42
CA CYS A 61 6.82 4.16 12.67
C CYS A 61 7.90 4.34 11.59
N TYR A 62 7.62 5.15 10.56
CA TYR A 62 8.47 5.51 9.44
C TYR A 62 9.01 4.31 8.66
N SER A 63 8.27 3.19 8.67
CA SER A 63 8.57 2.06 7.79
C SER A 63 8.04 2.32 6.39
N HIS A 64 8.77 1.85 5.38
CA HIS A 64 8.28 1.79 4.02
C HIS A 64 7.56 0.47 3.79
N ILE A 65 6.45 0.53 3.08
CA ILE A 65 5.62 -0.63 2.77
C ILE A 65 5.46 -0.63 1.26
N HIS A 66 5.94 -1.70 0.63
CA HIS A 66 5.83 -1.94 -0.80
C HIS A 66 4.65 -2.85 -1.07
N MET A 67 3.64 -2.30 -1.71
CA MET A 67 2.38 -2.97 -2.00
C MET A 67 2.38 -3.48 -3.44
N THR A 68 2.02 -4.75 -3.62
CA THR A 68 1.84 -5.43 -4.92
C THR A 68 0.45 -6.05 -5.02
N GLY A 69 0.10 -6.62 -6.17
CA GLY A 69 -1.20 -7.32 -6.33
C GLY A 69 -2.33 -6.46 -6.89
N PHE A 70 -2.05 -5.22 -7.29
CA PHE A 70 -3.01 -4.31 -7.94
C PHE A 70 -3.54 -4.83 -9.29
N SER A 71 -2.90 -5.84 -9.89
CA SER A 71 -3.33 -6.45 -11.15
C SER A 71 -4.76 -7.03 -11.12
N LEU A 72 -5.30 -7.34 -9.93
CA LEU A 72 -6.68 -7.79 -9.78
C LEU A 72 -7.71 -6.67 -10.01
N LEU A 73 -7.37 -5.41 -9.73
CA LEU A 73 -8.29 -4.28 -9.90
C LEU A 73 -8.67 -4.06 -11.37
N ASN A 74 -7.76 -4.35 -12.30
CA ASN A 74 -8.02 -4.23 -13.74
C ASN A 74 -9.10 -5.20 -14.26
N LYS A 75 -9.46 -6.24 -13.49
CA LYS A 75 -10.47 -7.21 -13.92
C LYS A 75 -11.90 -6.71 -13.71
N ILE A 76 -12.10 -5.63 -12.96
CA ILE A 76 -13.43 -5.16 -12.56
C ILE A 76 -14.10 -4.29 -13.64
N GLU A 77 -13.34 -3.69 -14.57
CA GLU A 77 -13.86 -2.84 -15.65
C GLU A 77 -14.29 -3.61 -16.92
N ARG A 78 -14.98 -4.75 -16.76
CA ARG A 78 -15.57 -5.50 -17.88
C ARG A 78 -16.99 -5.94 -17.54
N ILE A 79 -17.91 -4.98 -17.45
CA ILE A 79 -19.37 -5.24 -17.41
C ILE A 79 -20.04 -4.30 -18.40
#